data_AF-A0AAE9ECR0-F1
#
_entry.id   AF-A0AAE9ECR0-F1
#
_cell.length_a   1.000
_cell.length_b   1.000
_cell.length_c   1.000
_cell.angle_alpha   90.00
_cell.angle_beta   90.00
_cell.angle_gamma   90.00
#
_symmetry.space_group_name_H-M   'P 1'
#
loop_
_entity.id
_entity.type
_entity.pdbx_description
1 polymer ?
#
loop_
_entity_poly.entity_id
_entity_poly.type
_entity_poly.pdbx_seq_one_letter_code
_entity_poly.pdbx_strand_id
1 'polypeptide(L)'
;MAFPRILEPEDESILSPFEIKVRHLLSLIFRFILAVFTASHLFDFMFSSIWMHGYVWTLNLPIDLDMTDKPAGALVRHQLDNMDNFERTVQAVLIVLAVVMLLLAQGFTSRPGKTTWQLFKISSIVGLICGFLRPVQLQQRFFSSLHEGFYCYFLFFTISFILTVRFDEKLPKKGVSEVVEVSKEAEKEKKDN
;
A
#
# COMPACT_ATOMS: atom_id res chain seq x y z
N MET A 1 22.46 -10.94 18.65
CA MET A 1 23.11 -10.06 17.65
C MET A 1 22.70 -8.64 17.99
N ALA A 2 23.65 -7.78 18.38
CA ALA A 2 23.36 -6.37 18.67
C ALA A 2 23.15 -5.63 17.33
N PHE A 3 21.99 -4.99 17.14
CA PHE A 3 21.78 -4.11 16.00
C PHE A 3 22.77 -2.94 16.10
N PRO A 4 23.41 -2.52 14.98
CA PRO A 4 24.27 -1.35 15.01
C PRO A 4 23.48 -0.13 15.49
N ARG A 5 24.04 0.58 16.48
CA ARG A 5 23.43 1.72 17.21
C ARG A 5 22.90 2.86 16.32
N ILE A 6 23.26 2.87 15.04
CA ILE A 6 22.79 3.79 14.00
C ILE A 6 21.32 3.54 13.62
N LEU A 7 20.79 2.33 13.90
CA LEU A 7 19.41 1.94 13.58
C LEU A 7 18.46 2.03 14.79
N GLU A 8 18.94 2.45 15.96
CA GLU A 8 18.05 2.69 17.10
C GLU A 8 17.36 4.05 16.89
N PRO A 9 16.01 4.12 16.98
CA PRO A 9 15.31 5.39 16.84
C PRO A 9 15.81 6.37 17.91
N GLU A 10 16.38 7.50 17.45
CA GLU A 10 16.93 8.55 18.32
C GLU A 10 15.87 9.02 19.32
N ASP A 11 16.27 9.25 20.57
CA ASP A 11 15.34 9.71 21.60
C ASP A 11 14.79 11.10 21.26
N GLU A 12 13.47 11.18 21.02
CA GLU A 12 12.74 12.42 20.69
C GLU A 12 12.95 13.53 21.72
N SER A 13 13.37 13.21 22.96
CA SER A 13 13.69 14.17 24.01
C SER A 13 14.95 15.00 23.76
N ILE A 14 15.80 14.60 22.81
CA ILE A 14 17.06 15.28 22.48
C ILE A 14 16.87 16.26 21.29
N LEU A 15 15.79 16.09 20.53
CA LEU A 15 15.57 16.79 19.27
C LEU A 15 14.77 18.09 19.45
N SER A 16 15.10 19.12 18.66
CA SER A 16 14.34 20.37 18.62
C SER A 16 12.92 20.13 18.05
N PRO A 17 11.88 20.83 18.55
CA PRO A 17 10.52 20.70 18.02
C PRO A 17 10.40 21.06 16.52
N PHE A 18 11.30 21.91 16.01
CA PHE A 18 11.37 22.20 14.58
C PHE A 18 11.91 21.01 13.78
N GLU A 19 12.95 20.36 14.30
CA GLU A 19 13.58 19.21 13.65
C GLU A 19 12.63 18.02 13.57
N ILE A 20 11.85 17.78 14.63
CA ILE A 20 10.80 16.76 14.66
C ILE A 20 9.77 17.02 13.54
N LYS A 21 9.33 18.26 13.35
CA LYS A 21 8.39 18.62 12.27
C LYS A 21 8.99 18.39 10.89
N VAL A 22 10.23 18.80 10.67
CA VAL A 22 10.92 18.61 9.38
C VAL A 22 11.12 17.13 9.08
N ARG A 23 11.54 16.32 10.06
CA ARG A 23 11.69 14.87 9.91
C ARG A 23 10.36 14.19 9.59
N HIS A 24 9.28 14.56 10.28
CA HIS A 24 7.94 14.05 9.94
C HIS A 24 7.50 14.43 8.53
N LEU A 25 7.74 15.68 8.11
CA LEU A 25 7.41 16.14 6.76
C LEU A 25 8.21 15.39 5.69
N LEU A 26 9.52 15.23 5.88
CA LEU A 26 10.38 14.47 4.97
C LEU A 26 9.98 13.00 4.89
N SER A 27 9.68 12.37 6.03
CA SER A 27 9.19 10.99 6.09
C SER A 27 7.87 10.83 5.33
N LEU A 28 6.95 11.79 5.46
CA LEU A 28 5.69 11.79 4.73
C LEU A 28 5.90 11.96 3.21
N ILE A 29 6.70 12.95 2.80
CA ILE A 29 7.02 13.20 1.38
C ILE A 29 7.69 11.97 0.76
N PHE A 30 8.67 11.38 1.45
CA PHE A 30 9.36 10.18 0.99
C PHE A 30 8.39 9.02 0.77
N ARG A 31 7.50 8.75 1.74
CA ARG A 31 6.49 7.67 1.60
C ARG A 31 5.50 7.96 0.49
N PHE A 32 5.10 9.22 0.30
CA PHE A 32 4.24 9.61 -0.80
C PHE A 32 4.92 9.34 -2.15
N ILE A 33 6.17 9.77 -2.33
CA ILE A 33 6.94 9.51 -3.55
C ILE A 33 7.12 8.01 -3.77
N LEU A 34 7.46 7.25 -2.73
CA LEU A 34 7.61 5.81 -2.80
C LEU A 34 6.29 5.11 -3.17
N ALA A 35 5.16 5.58 -2.65
CA ALA A 35 3.85 5.07 -2.98
C ALA A 35 3.49 5.34 -4.45
N VAL A 36 3.75 6.55 -4.96
CA VAL A 36 3.53 6.90 -6.38
C VAL A 36 4.42 6.06 -7.29
N PHE A 37 5.72 5.96 -6.96
CA PHE A 37 6.67 5.12 -7.69
C PHE A 37 6.22 3.66 -7.74
N THR A 38 5.78 3.12 -6.59
CA THR A 38 5.31 1.74 -6.52
C THR A 38 4.01 1.55 -7.30
N ALA A 39 3.09 2.52 -7.24
CA ALA A 39 1.84 2.47 -7.97
C ALA A 39 2.04 2.46 -9.49
N SER A 40 2.96 3.29 -10.02
CA SER A 40 3.29 3.31 -11.44
C SER A 40 3.93 1.99 -11.90
N HIS A 41 4.90 1.47 -11.14
CA HIS A 41 5.57 0.22 -11.50
C HIS A 41 4.69 -1.01 -11.33
N LEU A 42 3.73 -0.99 -10.40
CA LEU A 42 2.73 -2.05 -10.26
C LEU A 42 1.83 -2.13 -11.49
N PHE A 43 1.48 -0.99 -12.09
CA PHE A 43 0.72 -0.99 -13.33
C PHE A 43 1.52 -1.65 -14.46
N ASP A 44 2.77 -1.25 -14.65
CA ASP A 44 3.63 -1.84 -15.68
C ASP A 44 3.91 -3.32 -15.42
N PHE A 45 4.12 -3.71 -14.16
CA PHE A 45 4.26 -5.12 -13.79
C PHE A 45 2.99 -5.91 -14.10
N MET A 46 1.81 -5.39 -13.74
CA MET A 46 0.54 -6.12 -13.86
C MET A 46 -0.04 -6.15 -15.27
N PHE A 47 0.13 -5.10 -16.06
CA PHE A 47 -0.56 -4.96 -17.35
C PHE A 47 0.37 -4.92 -18.56
N SER A 48 1.69 -4.87 -18.36
CA SER A 48 2.61 -5.00 -19.49
C SER A 48 2.54 -6.41 -20.06
N SER A 49 2.32 -6.48 -21.36
CA SER A 49 2.33 -7.73 -22.12
C SER A 49 3.72 -8.37 -22.21
N ILE A 50 4.78 -7.74 -21.65
CA ILE A 50 6.08 -8.39 -21.43
C ILE A 50 6.00 -9.48 -20.35
N TRP A 51 5.05 -9.37 -19.42
CA TRP A 51 4.79 -10.35 -18.37
C TRP A 51 3.61 -11.25 -18.74
N MET A 52 3.65 -12.50 -18.30
CA MET A 52 2.68 -13.53 -18.72
C MET A 52 1.23 -13.14 -18.38
N HIS A 53 0.96 -12.65 -17.17
CA HIS A 53 -0.39 -12.25 -16.76
C HIS A 53 -0.89 -11.01 -17.50
N GLY A 54 -0.02 -10.02 -17.74
CA GLY A 54 -0.33 -8.86 -18.57
C GLY A 54 -0.63 -9.23 -20.02
N TYR A 55 0.12 -10.20 -20.58
CA TYR A 55 -0.11 -10.74 -21.91
C TYR A 55 -1.48 -11.44 -22.01
N VAL A 56 -1.81 -12.33 -21.07
CA VAL A 56 -3.11 -13.02 -21.05
C VAL A 56 -4.27 -12.04 -20.82
N TRP A 57 -4.05 -10.97 -20.04
CA TRP A 57 -5.03 -9.89 -19.90
C TRP A 57 -5.23 -9.15 -21.23
N THR A 58 -4.16 -8.79 -21.93
CA THR A 58 -4.25 -8.10 -23.24
C THR A 58 -5.00 -8.93 -24.28
N LEU A 59 -4.80 -10.25 -24.32
CA LEU A 59 -5.53 -11.16 -25.22
C LEU A 59 -7.02 -11.30 -24.90
N ASN A 60 -7.42 -11.02 -23.66
CA ASN A 60 -8.81 -11.12 -23.21
C ASN A 60 -9.55 -9.78 -23.20
N LEU A 61 -8.91 -8.70 -23.65
CA LEU A 61 -9.61 -7.45 -23.94
C LEU A 61 -10.47 -7.64 -25.21
N PRO A 62 -11.67 -7.03 -25.26
CA PRO A 62 -12.43 -6.92 -26.50
C PRO A 62 -11.71 -5.92 -27.41
N ILE A 63 -10.71 -6.38 -28.15
CA ILE A 63 -9.99 -5.58 -29.15
C ILE A 63 -10.48 -6.04 -30.51
N ASP A 64 -10.94 -5.11 -31.35
CA ASP A 64 -11.38 -5.36 -32.74
C ASP A 64 -10.23 -5.79 -33.68
N LEU A 65 -9.02 -5.97 -33.14
CA LEU A 65 -7.86 -6.47 -33.85
C LEU A 65 -7.48 -7.84 -33.30
N ASP A 66 -7.38 -8.84 -34.18
CA ASP A 66 -6.80 -10.13 -33.82
C ASP A 66 -5.30 -9.93 -33.52
N MET A 67 -4.97 -9.82 -32.24
CA MET A 67 -3.62 -9.61 -31.73
C MET A 67 -2.94 -10.92 -31.34
N THR A 68 -3.60 -12.06 -31.55
CA THR A 68 -3.15 -13.40 -31.16
C THR A 68 -1.80 -13.75 -31.76
N ASP A 69 -1.53 -13.29 -32.99
CA ASP A 69 -0.30 -13.57 -33.73
C ASP A 69 0.80 -12.51 -33.54
N LYS A 70 0.57 -11.47 -32.72
CA LYS A 70 1.53 -10.38 -32.53
C LYS A 70 2.46 -10.63 -31.35
N PRO A 71 3.76 -10.29 -31.47
CA PRO A 71 4.70 -10.43 -30.36
C PRO A 71 4.35 -9.46 -29.22
N ALA A 72 4.69 -9.85 -27.98
CA ALA A 72 4.49 -9.04 -26.78
C ALA A 72 4.96 -7.57 -26.93
N GLY A 73 6.09 -7.33 -27.58
CA GLY A 73 6.59 -5.97 -27.82
C GLY A 73 5.67 -5.09 -28.68
N ALA A 74 4.91 -5.68 -29.62
CA ALA A 74 3.94 -4.93 -30.43
C ALA A 74 2.69 -4.57 -29.62
N LEU A 75 2.27 -5.44 -28.71
CA LEU A 75 1.19 -5.19 -27.77
C LEU A 75 1.54 -4.06 -26.79
N VAL A 76 2.76 -4.08 -26.23
CA VAL A 76 3.26 -3.01 -25.34
C VAL A 76 3.26 -1.66 -26.07
N ARG A 77 3.74 -1.62 -27.33
CA ARG A 77 3.76 -0.38 -28.11
C ARG A 77 2.34 0.16 -28.36
N HIS A 78 1.41 -0.70 -28.74
CA HIS A 78 0.02 -0.31 -28.91
C HIS A 78 -0.60 0.24 -27.60
N GLN A 79 -0.22 -0.30 -26.44
CA GLN A 79 -0.66 0.24 -25.15
C GLN A 79 -0.02 1.61 -24.83
N LEU A 80 1.23 1.83 -25.23
CA LEU A 80 1.93 3.12 -25.05
C LEU A 80 1.41 4.19 -26.00
N ASP A 81 1.00 3.82 -27.21
CA ASP A 81 0.38 4.75 -28.18
C ASP A 81 -0.96 5.28 -27.66
N ASN A 82 -1.68 4.51 -26.83
CA ASN A 82 -2.95 4.91 -26.23
C ASN A 82 -2.79 5.65 -24.90
N MET A 83 -1.74 5.35 -24.12
CA MET A 83 -1.50 5.98 -22.82
C MET A 83 -0.01 6.03 -22.50
N ASP A 84 0.54 7.24 -22.60
CA ASP A 84 1.98 7.48 -22.46
C ASP A 84 2.42 7.44 -20.98
N ASN A 85 3.74 7.39 -20.77
CA ASN A 85 4.37 7.32 -19.45
C ASN A 85 4.01 8.52 -18.55
N PHE A 86 3.84 9.71 -19.15
CA PHE A 86 3.43 10.90 -18.40
C PHE A 86 2.02 10.75 -17.83
N GLU A 87 1.06 10.32 -18.65
CA GLU A 87 -0.34 10.11 -18.25
C GLU A 87 -0.44 9.02 -17.19
N ARG A 88 0.31 7.92 -17.34
CA ARG A 88 0.44 6.86 -16.33
C ARG A 88 0.94 7.41 -14.99
N THR A 89 1.92 8.31 -15.02
CA THR A 89 2.46 8.92 -13.80
C THR A 89 1.43 9.83 -13.13
N VAL A 90 0.73 10.66 -13.89
CA VAL A 90 -0.36 11.50 -13.37
C VAL A 90 -1.47 10.63 -12.77
N GLN A 91 -1.86 9.55 -13.46
CA GLN A 91 -2.84 8.60 -12.96
C GLN A 91 -2.39 7.95 -11.63
N ALA A 92 -1.13 7.54 -11.52
CA ALA A 92 -0.58 6.98 -10.28
C ALA A 92 -0.64 7.99 -9.12
N VAL A 93 -0.31 9.26 -9.38
CA VAL A 93 -0.45 10.34 -8.38
C VAL A 93 -1.91 10.47 -7.90
N LEU A 94 -2.87 10.50 -8.83
CA LEU A 94 -4.29 10.61 -8.51
C LEU A 94 -4.79 9.40 -7.68
N ILE A 95 -4.35 8.19 -8.01
CA ILE A 95 -4.69 6.99 -7.25
C ILE A 95 -4.15 7.08 -5.83
N VAL A 96 -2.86 7.44 -5.65
CA VAL A 96 -2.26 7.58 -4.32
C VAL A 96 -3.00 8.64 -3.51
N LEU A 97 -3.37 9.78 -4.10
CA LEU A 97 -4.19 10.80 -3.44
C LEU A 97 -5.57 10.26 -3.00
N ALA A 98 -6.25 9.49 -3.85
CA ALA A 98 -7.52 8.87 -3.49
C ALA A 98 -7.38 7.90 -2.31
N VAL A 99 -6.30 7.09 -2.29
CA VAL A 99 -6.00 6.19 -1.16
C VAL A 99 -5.72 7.00 0.11
N VAL A 100 -4.94 8.07 0.03
CA VAL A 100 -4.67 8.97 1.18
C VAL A 100 -5.99 9.51 1.74
N MET A 101 -6.89 10.01 0.89
CA MET A 101 -8.20 10.51 1.31
C MET A 101 -9.03 9.44 2.02
N LEU A 102 -9.03 8.20 1.52
CA LEU A 102 -9.73 7.08 2.15
C LEU A 102 -9.12 6.71 3.50
N LEU A 103 -7.79 6.67 3.61
CA LEU A 103 -7.12 6.40 4.89
C LEU A 103 -7.39 7.50 5.93
N LEU A 104 -7.43 8.76 5.49
CA LEU A 104 -7.81 9.91 6.34
C LEU A 104 -9.26 9.78 6.82
N ALA A 105 -10.20 9.49 5.92
CA ALA A 105 -11.62 9.30 6.25
C ALA A 105 -11.82 8.12 7.22
N GLN A 106 -11.00 7.08 7.11
CA GLN A 106 -11.04 5.92 7.99
C GLN A 106 -10.28 6.13 9.32
N GLY A 107 -9.65 7.29 9.55
CA GLY A 107 -8.98 7.58 10.81
C GLY A 107 -7.68 6.80 11.02
N PHE A 108 -7.00 6.36 9.96
CA PHE A 108 -5.68 5.73 10.07
C PHE A 108 -4.59 6.69 10.62
N THR A 109 -4.88 7.99 10.70
CA THR A 109 -4.01 9.01 11.31
C THR A 109 -4.16 9.14 12.82
N SER A 110 -5.24 8.64 13.42
CA SER A 110 -5.50 8.74 14.86
C SER A 110 -4.71 7.67 15.64
N ARG A 111 -4.06 8.03 16.76
CA ARG A 111 -3.44 7.07 17.70
C ARG A 111 -4.53 6.41 18.56
N PRO A 112 -4.52 5.08 18.81
CA PRO A 112 -3.43 4.09 18.65
C PRO A 112 -3.37 3.38 17.28
N GLY A 113 -3.77 4.05 16.18
CA GLY A 113 -3.66 3.51 14.82
C GLY A 113 -4.61 2.34 14.55
N LYS A 114 -4.91 2.10 13.28
CA LYS A 114 -5.60 0.89 12.84
C LYS A 114 -4.59 -0.19 12.48
N THR A 115 -4.89 -1.44 12.78
CA THR A 115 -3.98 -2.56 12.53
C THR A 115 -3.86 -2.89 11.04
N THR A 116 -2.73 -3.46 10.63
CA THR A 116 -2.51 -3.95 9.26
C THR A 116 -3.58 -4.94 8.80
N TRP A 117 -4.21 -5.65 9.74
CA TRP A 117 -5.33 -6.56 9.46
C TRP A 117 -6.59 -5.83 8.95
N GLN A 118 -6.89 -4.65 9.49
CA GLN A 118 -8.01 -3.84 9.00
C GLN A 118 -7.72 -3.32 7.60
N LEU A 119 -6.47 -2.92 7.36
CA LEU A 119 -6.00 -2.48 6.04
C LEU A 119 -6.13 -3.61 5.00
N PHE A 120 -5.74 -4.84 5.35
CA PHE A 120 -5.98 -6.02 4.53
C PHE A 120 -7.47 -6.20 4.20
N LYS A 121 -8.35 -6.23 5.21
CA LYS A 121 -9.80 -6.40 5.01
C LYS A 121 -10.41 -5.34 4.08
N ILE A 122 -10.06 -4.07 4.29
CA ILE A 122 -10.56 -2.96 3.47
C ILE A 122 -10.07 -3.11 2.03
N SER A 123 -8.78 -3.41 1.84
CA SER A 123 -8.19 -3.63 0.52
C SER A 123 -8.92 -4.76 -0.21
N SER A 124 -9.20 -5.87 0.47
CA SER A 124 -9.90 -7.01 -0.12
C SER A 124 -11.32 -6.65 -0.53
N ILE A 125 -12.06 -5.89 0.29
CA ILE A 125 -13.40 -5.41 -0.06
C ILE A 125 -13.35 -4.49 -1.29
N VAL A 126 -12.40 -3.55 -1.34
CA VAL A 126 -12.20 -2.65 -2.49
C VAL A 126 -11.94 -3.46 -3.76
N GLY A 127 -11.02 -4.42 -3.71
CA GLY A 127 -10.71 -5.26 -4.87
C GLY A 127 -11.89 -6.11 -5.34
N LEU A 128 -12.66 -6.68 -4.40
CA LEU A 128 -13.88 -7.42 -4.74
C LEU A 128 -14.92 -6.51 -5.42
N ILE A 129 -15.21 -5.35 -4.84
CA ILE A 129 -16.17 -4.39 -5.40
C ILE A 129 -15.72 -3.96 -6.80
N CYS A 130 -14.45 -3.58 -6.97
CA CYS A 130 -13.91 -3.22 -8.29
C CYS A 130 -14.00 -4.39 -9.28
N GLY A 131 -13.65 -5.61 -8.85
CA GLY A 131 -13.73 -6.82 -9.66
C GLY A 131 -15.14 -7.17 -10.12
N PHE A 132 -16.17 -6.88 -9.33
CA PHE A 132 -17.58 -7.13 -9.70
C PHE A 132 -18.22 -5.98 -10.47
N LEU A 133 -17.87 -4.72 -10.20
CA LEU A 133 -18.44 -3.57 -10.91
C LEU A 133 -17.95 -3.45 -12.35
N ARG A 134 -16.67 -3.75 -12.61
CA ARG A 134 -16.06 -3.65 -13.95
C ARG A 134 -16.74 -4.53 -15.02
N PRO A 135 -17.02 -5.84 -14.77
CA PRO A 135 -17.81 -6.68 -15.68
C PRO A 135 -19.15 -6.09 -16.05
N VAL A 136 -19.85 -5.52 -15.07
CA VAL A 136 -21.19 -4.95 -15.26
C VAL A 136 -21.12 -3.71 -16.14
N GLN A 137 -20.05 -2.92 -16.03
CA GLN A 137 -19.86 -1.70 -16.81
C GLN A 137 -19.35 -1.95 -18.23
N LEU A 138 -18.45 -2.92 -18.42
CA LEU A 138 -17.70 -3.08 -19.68
C LEU A 138 -17.98 -4.40 -20.40
N GLN A 139 -18.92 -5.24 -19.93
CA GLN A 139 -19.21 -6.58 -20.47
C GLN A 139 -17.93 -7.41 -20.71
N GLN A 140 -16.94 -7.26 -19.83
CA GLN A 140 -15.64 -7.91 -19.96
C GLN A 140 -15.71 -9.41 -19.59
N ARG A 141 -14.80 -10.19 -20.17
CA ARG A 141 -14.58 -11.60 -19.79
C ARG A 141 -14.20 -11.68 -18.31
N PHE A 142 -14.67 -12.74 -17.64
CA PHE A 142 -14.45 -12.97 -16.21
C PHE A 142 -12.96 -12.95 -15.80
N PHE A 143 -12.08 -13.50 -16.65
CA PHE A 143 -10.63 -13.48 -16.39
C PHE A 143 -10.06 -12.05 -16.30
N SER A 144 -10.43 -11.17 -17.23
CA SER A 144 -9.95 -9.78 -17.24
C SER A 144 -10.44 -9.01 -16.02
N SER A 145 -11.68 -9.27 -15.60
CA SER A 145 -12.26 -8.65 -14.41
C SER A 145 -11.62 -9.14 -13.11
N LEU A 146 -11.35 -10.44 -12.98
CA LEU A 146 -10.64 -10.97 -11.81
C LEU A 146 -9.23 -10.38 -11.71
N HIS A 147 -8.55 -10.26 -12.85
CA HIS A 147 -7.21 -9.66 -12.91
C HIS A 147 -7.24 -8.19 -12.49
N GLU A 148 -8.20 -7.40 -12.99
CA GLU A 148 -8.41 -6.00 -12.59
C GLU A 148 -8.80 -5.87 -11.11
N GLY A 149 -9.68 -6.73 -10.60
CA GLY A 149 -10.07 -6.75 -9.19
C GLY A 149 -8.92 -7.08 -8.25
N PHE A 150 -8.09 -8.07 -8.61
CA PHE A 150 -6.87 -8.39 -7.89
C PHE A 150 -5.88 -7.23 -7.93
N TYR A 151 -5.71 -6.58 -9.08
CA TYR A 151 -4.87 -5.39 -9.19
C TYR A 151 -5.34 -4.28 -8.26
N CYS A 152 -6.65 -3.96 -8.25
CA CYS A 152 -7.20 -2.94 -7.34
C CYS A 152 -6.95 -3.29 -5.86
N TYR A 153 -7.14 -4.56 -5.47
CA TYR A 153 -6.80 -5.03 -4.13
C TYR A 153 -5.31 -4.81 -3.81
N PHE A 154 -4.44 -5.30 -4.69
CA PHE A 154 -2.99 -5.33 -4.44
C PHE A 154 -2.38 -3.93 -4.44
N LEU A 155 -2.85 -3.08 -5.35
CA LEU A 155 -2.47 -1.67 -5.43
C LEU A 155 -2.89 -0.90 -4.17
N PHE A 156 -4.16 -1.02 -3.76
CA PHE A 156 -4.67 -0.35 -2.57
C PHE A 156 -3.92 -0.81 -1.32
N PHE A 157 -3.72 -2.12 -1.18
CA PHE A 157 -2.99 -2.70 -0.04
C PHE A 157 -1.56 -2.18 0.02
N THR A 158 -0.83 -2.22 -1.09
CA THR A 158 0.59 -1.84 -1.13
C THR A 158 0.78 -0.34 -0.88
N ILE A 159 -0.02 0.51 -1.52
CA ILE A 159 0.01 1.97 -1.28
C ILE A 159 -0.30 2.26 0.19
N SER A 160 -1.38 1.67 0.71
CA SER A 160 -1.79 1.89 2.10
C SER A 160 -0.73 1.40 3.08
N PHE A 161 -0.09 0.26 2.79
CA PHE A 161 1.01 -0.27 3.60
C PHE A 161 2.20 0.69 3.63
N ILE A 162 2.67 1.17 2.47
CA ILE A 162 3.77 2.13 2.37
C ILE A 162 3.48 3.41 3.16
N LEU A 163 2.25 3.93 3.07
CA LEU A 163 1.86 5.16 3.76
C LEU A 163 1.72 4.98 5.28
N THR A 164 1.29 3.81 5.74
CA THR A 164 0.98 3.54 7.15
C THR A 164 2.16 3.00 7.95
N VAL A 165 3.13 2.32 7.32
CA VAL A 165 4.31 1.81 8.02
C VAL A 165 5.19 2.96 8.52
N ARG A 166 5.28 3.11 9.85
CA ARG A 166 6.15 4.07 10.54
C ARG A 166 7.36 3.35 11.10
N PHE A 167 8.46 3.34 10.36
CA PHE A 167 9.73 2.74 10.82
C PHE A 167 10.32 3.47 12.04
N ASP A 168 9.97 4.75 12.23
CA ASP A 168 10.52 5.59 13.31
C ASP A 168 9.79 5.44 14.66
N GLU A 169 8.60 4.82 14.71
CA GLU A 169 7.87 4.68 15.98
C GLU A 169 8.35 3.41 16.71
N LYS A 170 8.92 3.59 17.91
CA LYS A 170 9.27 2.47 18.82
C LYS A 170 8.06 1.55 18.95
N LEU A 171 8.23 0.28 18.58
CA LEU A 171 7.21 -0.74 18.81
C LEU A 171 6.79 -0.68 20.28
N PRO A 172 5.48 -0.62 20.60
CA PRO A 172 5.05 -0.64 21.98
C PRO A 172 5.62 -1.92 22.62
N LYS A 173 6.44 -1.76 23.67
CA LYS A 173 6.91 -2.87 24.50
C LYS A 173 5.70 -3.48 25.22
N LYS A 174 4.93 -4.29 24.49
CA LYS A 174 3.89 -5.16 25.05
C LYS A 174 4.64 -6.24 25.82
N GLY A 175 4.85 -6.02 27.12
CA GLY A 175 5.48 -7.02 27.99
C GLY A 175 6.18 -6.50 29.24
N VAL A 176 6.39 -5.20 29.43
CA VAL A 176 7.05 -4.70 30.66
C VAL A 176 6.07 -4.11 31.67
N SER A 177 4.97 -3.49 31.24
CA SER A 177 4.01 -2.90 32.19
C SER A 177 3.19 -3.96 32.96
N GLU A 178 2.78 -5.05 32.29
CA GLU A 178 1.99 -6.12 32.92
C GLU A 178 2.79 -6.90 33.98
N VAL A 179 4.10 -7.14 33.72
CA VAL A 179 4.96 -7.84 34.68
C VAL A 179 5.28 -6.96 35.89
N VAL A 180 5.38 -5.64 35.70
CA VAL A 180 5.67 -4.69 36.79
C VAL A 180 4.43 -4.44 37.67
N GLU A 181 3.22 -4.43 37.11
CA GLU A 181 1.99 -4.34 37.92
C GLU A 181 1.73 -5.62 38.73
N VAL A 182 1.86 -6.80 38.11
CA VAL A 182 1.72 -8.09 38.81
C VAL A 182 2.77 -8.27 39.90
N SER A 183 4.01 -7.80 39.67
CA SER A 183 5.07 -7.87 40.69
C SER A 183 4.81 -6.93 41.87
N LYS A 184 4.21 -5.75 41.64
CA LYS A 184 3.88 -4.77 42.68
C LYS A 184 2.66 -5.15 43.51
N GLU A 185 1.66 -5.80 42.91
CA GLU A 185 0.53 -6.38 43.65
C GLU A 185 0.99 -7.55 44.52
N ALA A 186 1.82 -8.46 43.99
CA ALA A 186 2.38 -9.57 44.74
C ALA A 186 3.30 -9.14 45.90
N GLU A 187 4.01 -8.01 45.77
CA GLU A 187 4.83 -7.46 46.85
C GLU A 187 4.03 -6.74 47.94
N LYS A 188 2.86 -6.19 47.60
CA LYS A 188 1.92 -5.59 48.57
C LYS A 188 1.23 -6.67 49.41
N GLU A 189 0.75 -7.72 48.76
CA GLU A 189 0.02 -8.82 49.44
C GLU A 189 0.92 -9.59 50.44
N LYS A 190 2.24 -9.57 50.24
CA LYS A 190 3.22 -10.20 51.14
C LYS A 190 3.64 -9.35 52.34
N LYS A 191 3.26 -8.06 52.37
CA LYS A 191 3.53 -7.14 53.49
C LYS A 191 2.33 -6.98 54.43
N ASP A 192 1.15 -7.37 53.98
CA ASP A 192 -0.12 -7.23 54.71
C ASP A 192 -0.59 -8.54 55.40
N ASN A 193 0.23 -9.60 55.36
CA ASN A 193 0.08 -10.85 56.14
C ASN A 193 1.29 -11.09 57.04
#